data_AF-A0A2V8XKR3-F1
#
_entry.id   AF-A0A2V8XKR3-F1
#
_cell.length_a   1.000
_cell.length_b   1.000
_cell.length_c   1.000
_cell.angle_alpha   90.00
_cell.angle_beta   90.00
_cell.angle_gamma   90.00
#
_symmetry.space_group_name_H-M   'P 1'
#
loop_
_entity.id
_entity.type
_entity.pdbx_description
1 polymer ?
#
loop_
_entity_poly.entity_id
_entity_poly.type
_entity_poly.pdbx_seq_one_letter_code
_entity_poly.pdbx_strand_id
1 'polypeptide(L)'
;MGGDIADPPHDTFRTAGYKTTYRVAAQLAQEDVLAQLADGTGGNFYHNRNDVDEAMREAGAAPGISYLLGFSPQNLKIDGRFHALKVTLTSKEKYGIQARHGYFAPKTVADPAEATKQEMQEALFSQEEIRDLPVELQTQFFKKDEAQARLAVLTHFDLKSIHFQKVQGRNNDQLTILTGIFDENGNFVTGLSKIVDMKLLDTTYTRLSRSGFTVKTSFDVRPGTYLVRLVVRDAVGAQMAARNGAVVIPF
;
A
#
# COMPACT_ATOMS: atom_id res chain seq x y z
N MET A 1 37.84 5.05 -7.59
CA MET A 1 37.73 3.59 -7.43
C MET A 1 36.91 3.32 -6.18
N GLY A 2 35.58 3.30 -6.31
CA GLY A 2 34.69 2.80 -5.26
C GLY A 2 34.08 1.53 -5.82
N GLY A 3 34.48 0.37 -5.28
CA GLY A 3 33.85 -0.90 -5.60
C GLY A 3 32.67 -1.16 -4.66
N ASP A 4 31.74 -1.98 -5.10
CA ASP A 4 30.66 -2.52 -4.27
C ASP A 4 31.21 -3.08 -2.95
N ILE A 5 30.74 -2.53 -1.83
CA ILE A 5 31.16 -2.88 -0.47
C ILE A 5 30.56 -4.24 -0.05
N ALA A 6 29.46 -4.65 -0.68
CA ALA A 6 28.80 -5.92 -0.39
C ALA A 6 29.59 -7.14 -0.91
N ASP A 7 30.51 -6.95 -1.86
CA ASP A 7 31.34 -8.03 -2.41
C ASP A 7 32.83 -7.61 -2.53
N PRO A 8 33.62 -7.74 -1.45
CA PRO A 8 35.02 -7.32 -1.46
C PRO A 8 35.85 -8.15 -2.45
N PRO A 9 36.75 -7.52 -3.24
CA PRO A 9 37.52 -8.24 -4.25
C PRO A 9 38.48 -9.27 -3.64
N HIS A 10 38.21 -10.56 -3.90
CA HIS A 10 39.12 -11.68 -3.64
C HIS A 10 39.90 -12.08 -4.91
N ASP A 11 40.54 -11.11 -5.56
CA ASP A 11 41.15 -11.30 -6.86
C ASP A 11 42.64 -11.59 -6.78
N THR A 12 43.08 -12.63 -7.51
CA THR A 12 44.51 -12.93 -7.71
C THR A 12 45.07 -12.06 -8.83
N PHE A 13 46.36 -11.72 -8.79
CA PHE A 13 47.02 -10.84 -9.78
C PHE A 13 46.79 -11.22 -11.25
N ARG A 14 46.53 -12.51 -11.56
CA ARG A 14 46.24 -13.01 -12.91
C ARG A 14 44.79 -12.81 -13.36
N THR A 15 43.84 -12.67 -12.43
CA THR A 15 42.40 -12.59 -12.71
C THR A 15 41.81 -11.21 -12.43
N ALA A 16 42.55 -10.34 -11.73
CA ALA A 16 42.12 -9.01 -11.33
C ALA A 16 41.64 -8.13 -12.51
N GLY A 17 42.36 -8.12 -13.64
CA GLY A 17 41.97 -7.31 -14.81
C GLY A 17 40.63 -7.73 -15.42
N TYR A 18 40.46 -9.03 -15.70
CA TYR A 18 39.23 -9.56 -16.28
C TYR A 18 38.05 -9.44 -15.33
N LYS A 19 38.21 -9.79 -14.05
CA LYS A 19 37.13 -9.69 -13.06
C LYS A 19 36.71 -8.24 -12.80
N THR A 20 37.64 -7.29 -12.79
CA THR A 20 37.31 -5.86 -12.71
C THR A 20 36.41 -5.43 -13.86
N THR A 21 36.70 -5.86 -15.10
CA THR A 21 35.83 -5.54 -16.25
C THR A 21 34.44 -6.16 -16.13
N TYR A 22 34.32 -7.39 -15.62
CA TYR A 22 33.01 -8.01 -15.38
C TYR A 22 32.22 -7.29 -14.29
N ARG A 23 32.86 -6.84 -13.21
CA ARG A 23 32.22 -6.10 -12.12
C ARG A 23 31.69 -4.74 -12.59
N VAL A 24 32.50 -3.99 -13.36
CA VAL A 24 32.08 -2.71 -13.93
C VAL A 24 30.91 -2.92 -14.90
N ALA A 25 30.97 -3.94 -15.76
CA ALA A 25 29.88 -4.26 -16.68
C ALA A 25 28.58 -4.65 -15.94
N ALA A 26 28.68 -5.44 -14.86
CA ALA A 26 27.53 -5.82 -14.04
C ALA A 26 26.91 -4.62 -13.33
N GLN A 27 27.73 -3.72 -12.78
CA GLN A 27 27.26 -2.50 -12.13
C GLN A 27 26.52 -1.59 -13.12
N LEU A 28 27.09 -1.38 -14.32
CA LEU A 28 26.43 -0.59 -15.37
C LEU A 28 25.07 -1.20 -15.78
N ALA A 29 25.01 -2.52 -15.94
CA ALA A 29 23.75 -3.19 -16.26
C ALA A 29 22.69 -3.03 -15.15
N GLN A 30 23.10 -3.03 -13.89
CA GLN A 30 22.20 -2.81 -12.77
C GLN A 30 21.74 -1.34 -12.68
N GLU A 31 22.64 -0.39 -12.94
CA GLU A 31 22.31 1.03 -13.04
C GLU A 31 21.28 1.30 -14.15
N ASP A 32 21.43 0.67 -15.32
CA ASP A 32 20.48 0.80 -16.43
C ASP A 32 19.07 0.31 -16.05
N VAL A 33 18.96 -0.79 -15.30
CA VAL A 33 17.66 -1.30 -14.83
C VAL A 33 17.01 -0.32 -13.87
N LEU A 34 17.78 0.23 -12.93
CA LEU A 34 17.27 1.22 -11.97
C LEU A 34 16.89 2.54 -12.65
N ALA A 35 17.66 2.97 -13.66
CA ALA A 35 17.34 4.13 -14.47
C ALA A 35 16.00 3.95 -15.20
N GLN A 36 15.81 2.80 -15.85
CA GLN A 36 14.56 2.48 -16.54
C GLN A 36 13.36 2.38 -15.57
N LEU A 37 13.58 1.88 -14.36
CA LEU A 37 12.54 1.80 -13.33
C LEU A 37 12.12 3.18 -12.83
N ALA A 38 13.08 4.06 -12.54
CA ALA A 38 12.81 5.43 -12.13
C ALA A 38 12.06 6.19 -13.23
N ASP A 39 12.56 6.13 -14.47
CA ASP A 39 11.96 6.78 -15.63
C ASP A 39 10.54 6.25 -15.92
N GLY A 40 10.35 4.93 -15.87
CA GLY A 40 9.04 4.28 -16.07
C GLY A 40 7.99 4.65 -15.01
N THR A 41 8.43 5.06 -13.82
CA THR A 41 7.53 5.52 -12.73
C THR A 41 7.35 7.04 -12.70
N GLY A 42 8.05 7.79 -13.58
CA GLY A 42 8.05 9.25 -13.60
C GLY A 42 8.97 9.88 -12.54
N GLY A 43 9.87 9.09 -11.94
CA GLY A 43 10.88 9.53 -10.98
C GLY A 43 12.22 9.87 -11.64
N ASN A 44 13.15 10.39 -10.83
CA ASN A 44 14.50 10.74 -11.26
C ASN A 44 15.52 9.72 -10.73
N PHE A 45 16.46 9.28 -11.58
CA PHE A 45 17.54 8.39 -11.16
C PHE A 45 18.81 9.17 -10.80
N TYR A 46 19.35 8.92 -9.61
CA TYR A 46 20.58 9.50 -9.11
C TYR A 46 21.65 8.40 -9.01
N HIS A 47 22.71 8.46 -9.82
CA HIS A 47 23.78 7.44 -9.85
C HIS A 47 25.16 8.05 -10.11
N ASN A 48 26.22 7.35 -9.70
CA ASN A 48 27.63 7.73 -9.86
C ASN A 48 27.97 9.15 -9.39
N ARG A 49 27.38 9.56 -8.25
CA ARG A 49 27.64 10.84 -7.62
C ARG A 49 28.02 10.66 -6.16
N ASN A 50 28.94 11.49 -5.67
CA ASN A 50 29.36 11.50 -4.26
C ASN A 50 28.68 12.63 -3.46
N ASP A 51 27.81 13.40 -4.09
CA ASP A 51 27.08 14.56 -3.55
C ASP A 51 25.67 14.16 -3.09
N VAL A 52 25.58 13.14 -2.23
CA VAL A 52 24.31 12.60 -1.70
C VAL A 52 23.44 13.72 -1.10
N ASP A 53 24.07 14.68 -0.43
CA ASP A 53 23.39 15.82 0.17
C ASP A 53 22.68 16.73 -0.87
N GLU A 54 23.28 16.92 -2.04
CA GLU A 54 22.68 17.66 -3.16
C GLU A 54 21.55 16.84 -3.78
N ALA A 55 21.80 15.55 -4.03
CA ALA A 55 20.80 14.64 -4.58
C ALA A 55 19.52 14.58 -3.70
N MET A 56 19.69 14.51 -2.38
CA MET A 56 18.58 14.54 -1.42
C MET A 56 17.87 15.90 -1.41
N ARG A 57 18.62 17.01 -1.55
CA ARG A 57 18.03 18.35 -1.65
C ARG A 57 17.20 18.51 -2.92
N GLU A 58 17.71 18.07 -4.07
CA GLU A 58 16.97 18.07 -5.33
C GLU A 58 15.75 17.16 -5.27
N ALA A 59 15.88 15.95 -4.71
CA ALA A 59 14.76 15.02 -4.55
C ALA A 59 13.66 15.57 -3.62
N GLY A 60 14.04 16.35 -2.60
CA GLY A 60 13.12 17.01 -1.67
C GLY A 60 12.62 18.38 -2.13
N ALA A 61 13.21 18.96 -3.18
CA ALA A 61 12.84 20.26 -3.71
C ALA A 61 11.54 20.15 -4.50
N ALA A 62 10.41 20.43 -3.86
CA ALA A 62 9.14 20.54 -4.55
C ALA A 62 9.19 21.73 -5.53
N PRO A 63 8.82 21.55 -6.82
CA PRO A 63 8.75 22.67 -7.76
C PRO A 63 7.73 23.70 -7.26
N GLY A 64 8.04 24.99 -7.43
CA GLY A 64 7.18 26.07 -6.94
C GLY A 64 5.75 26.04 -7.52
N ILE A 65 5.56 25.41 -8.68
CA ILE A 65 4.26 25.13 -9.31
C ILE A 65 4.33 23.73 -9.94
N SER A 66 3.37 22.86 -9.62
CA SER A 66 3.21 21.53 -10.22
C SER A 66 1.77 21.33 -10.68
N TYR A 67 1.59 20.66 -11.83
CA TYR A 67 0.29 20.28 -12.36
C TYR A 67 0.22 18.76 -12.47
N LEU A 68 -0.79 18.16 -11.85
CA LEU A 68 -1.05 16.72 -11.93
C LEU A 68 -2.14 16.46 -12.98
N LEU A 69 -1.84 15.60 -13.96
CA LEU A 69 -2.80 15.16 -14.98
C LEU A 69 -3.12 13.68 -14.79
N GLY A 70 -4.41 13.38 -14.60
CA GLY A 70 -4.91 12.00 -14.58
C GLY A 70 -5.28 11.53 -15.99
N PHE A 71 -4.91 10.29 -16.33
CA PHE A 71 -5.31 9.62 -17.57
C PHE A 71 -6.11 8.36 -17.26
N SER A 72 -7.30 8.23 -17.87
CA SER A 72 -8.11 7.01 -17.86
C SER A 72 -8.51 6.65 -19.29
N PRO A 73 -8.14 5.46 -19.81
CA PRO A 73 -8.49 5.06 -21.17
C PRO A 73 -9.99 4.79 -21.30
N GLN A 74 -10.67 5.45 -22.25
CA GLN A 74 -12.11 5.29 -22.47
C GLN A 74 -12.50 3.87 -22.96
N ASN A 75 -11.61 3.18 -23.66
CA ASN A 75 -11.82 1.82 -24.20
C ASN A 75 -10.64 0.93 -23.82
N LEU A 76 -10.49 0.64 -22.53
CA LEU A 76 -9.41 -0.21 -22.03
C LEU A 76 -9.46 -1.59 -22.70
N LYS A 77 -8.43 -1.91 -23.48
CA LYS A 77 -8.26 -3.25 -24.05
C LYS A 77 -7.76 -4.18 -22.97
N ILE A 78 -8.47 -5.26 -22.71
CA ILE A 78 -8.11 -6.26 -21.69
C ILE A 78 -7.26 -7.33 -22.36
N ASP A 79 -6.05 -6.95 -22.71
CA ASP A 79 -5.13 -7.79 -23.47
C ASP A 79 -3.86 -8.15 -22.70
N GLY A 80 -3.71 -7.67 -21.45
CA GLY A 80 -2.51 -7.92 -20.66
C GLY A 80 -1.25 -7.23 -21.17
N ARG A 81 -1.35 -6.42 -22.23
CA ARG A 81 -0.18 -5.83 -22.90
C ARG A 81 0.17 -4.47 -22.34
N PHE A 82 1.40 -4.05 -22.58
CA PHE A 82 1.83 -2.68 -22.31
C PHE A 82 1.26 -1.73 -23.37
N HIS A 83 0.63 -0.65 -22.91
CA HIS A 83 0.12 0.45 -23.73
C HIS A 83 0.97 1.69 -23.46
N ALA A 84 1.69 2.15 -24.47
CA ALA A 84 2.56 3.32 -24.35
C ALA A 84 1.74 4.61 -24.24
N LEU A 85 2.16 5.51 -23.34
CA LEU A 85 1.64 6.85 -23.20
C LEU A 85 2.65 7.84 -23.79
N LYS A 86 2.14 8.82 -24.53
CA LYS A 86 2.93 9.94 -25.05
C LYS A 86 2.34 11.24 -24.52
N VAL A 87 3.12 11.92 -23.69
CA VAL A 87 2.76 13.23 -23.15
C VAL A 87 3.56 14.30 -23.88
N THR A 88 2.87 15.29 -24.44
CA THR A 88 3.48 16.40 -25.18
C THR A 88 2.85 17.71 -24.76
N LEU A 89 3.68 18.74 -24.58
CA LEU A 89 3.22 20.10 -24.37
C LEU A 89 2.79 20.71 -25.71
N THR A 90 1.70 21.48 -25.67
CA THR A 90 1.22 22.21 -26.85
C THR A 90 1.98 23.51 -27.07
N SER A 91 2.60 24.05 -26.02
CA SER A 91 3.42 25.26 -26.09
C SER A 91 4.87 24.93 -26.47
N LYS A 92 5.57 25.92 -27.04
CA LYS A 92 7.00 25.81 -27.40
C LYS A 92 7.94 26.11 -26.24
N GLU A 93 7.39 26.37 -25.05
CA GLU A 93 8.15 26.70 -23.86
C GLU A 93 8.77 25.43 -23.25
N LYS A 94 9.95 25.57 -22.67
CA LYS A 94 10.71 24.45 -22.11
C LYS A 94 10.27 24.19 -20.67
N TYR A 95 9.22 23.40 -20.51
CA TYR A 95 8.86 22.84 -19.20
C TYR A 95 9.43 21.42 -19.06
N GLY A 96 9.77 21.05 -17.83
CA GLY A 96 10.07 19.66 -17.49
C GLY A 96 8.78 18.84 -17.44
N ILE A 97 8.77 17.69 -18.12
CA ILE A 97 7.65 16.74 -18.09
C ILE A 97 8.12 15.50 -17.35
N GLN A 98 7.45 15.15 -16.27
CA GLN A 98 7.57 13.86 -15.60
C GLN A 98 6.28 13.09 -15.85
N ALA A 99 6.37 11.98 -16.57
CA ALA A 99 5.22 11.17 -16.91
C ALA A 99 5.61 9.71 -17.04
N ARG A 100 4.67 8.81 -16.68
CA ARG A 100 4.83 7.38 -16.92
C ARG A 100 4.83 7.10 -18.42
N HIS A 101 5.70 6.18 -18.86
CA HIS A 101 5.82 5.77 -20.26
C HIS A 101 4.64 4.96 -20.80
N GLY A 102 3.80 4.45 -19.92
CA GLY A 102 2.70 3.60 -20.30
C GLY A 102 2.04 2.93 -19.11
N TYR A 103 1.15 2.00 -19.41
CA TYR A 103 0.48 1.16 -18.43
C TYR A 103 0.31 -0.25 -18.98
N PHE A 104 0.30 -1.25 -18.10
CA PHE A 104 -0.12 -2.59 -18.49
C PHE A 104 -1.63 -2.69 -18.38
N ALA A 105 -2.27 -3.19 -19.44
CA ALA A 105 -3.66 -3.57 -19.38
C ALA A 105 -3.84 -4.82 -18.50
N PRO A 106 -4.99 -4.98 -17.82
CA PRO A 106 -5.30 -6.21 -17.13
C PRO A 106 -5.42 -7.39 -18.12
N LYS A 107 -5.00 -8.59 -17.69
CA LYS A 107 -5.02 -9.83 -18.50
C LYS A 107 -6.42 -10.45 -18.60
N THR A 108 -7.31 -10.11 -17.67
CA THR A 108 -8.70 -10.56 -17.61
C THR A 108 -9.56 -9.39 -17.16
N VAL A 109 -10.85 -9.41 -17.52
CA VAL A 109 -11.83 -8.61 -16.78
C VAL A 109 -11.77 -9.22 -15.39
N ALA A 110 -11.10 -8.57 -14.44
CA ALA A 110 -11.14 -9.04 -13.08
C ALA A 110 -12.62 -9.08 -12.70
N ASP A 111 -13.09 -10.25 -12.24
CA ASP A 111 -14.38 -10.32 -11.55
C ASP A 111 -14.36 -9.17 -10.53
N PRO A 112 -15.34 -8.25 -10.53
CA PRO A 112 -15.35 -7.14 -9.59
C PRO A 112 -15.12 -7.59 -8.13
N ALA A 113 -15.55 -8.80 -7.77
CA ALA A 113 -15.28 -9.41 -6.47
C ALA A 113 -13.78 -9.72 -6.26
N GLU A 114 -13.11 -10.33 -7.24
CA GLU A 114 -11.66 -10.61 -7.16
C GLU A 114 -10.82 -9.33 -7.24
N ALA A 115 -11.22 -8.34 -8.04
CA ALA A 115 -10.58 -7.03 -8.07
C ALA A 115 -10.65 -6.35 -6.70
N THR A 116 -11.83 -6.34 -6.08
CA THR A 116 -12.05 -5.78 -4.75
C THR A 116 -11.20 -6.50 -3.70
N LYS A 117 -11.15 -7.83 -3.76
CA LYS A 117 -10.35 -8.64 -2.85
C LYS A 117 -8.85 -8.34 -3.00
N GLN A 118 -8.37 -8.20 -4.24
CA GLN A 118 -6.98 -7.87 -4.50
C GLN A 118 -6.65 -6.46 -4.01
N GLU A 119 -7.51 -5.46 -4.27
CA GLU A 119 -7.35 -4.09 -3.80
C GLU A 119 -7.25 -4.03 -2.26
N MET A 120 -8.14 -4.74 -1.56
CA MET A 120 -8.10 -4.83 -0.10
C MET A 120 -6.87 -5.56 0.42
N GLN A 121 -6.38 -6.58 -0.30
CA GLN A 121 -5.15 -7.29 0.04
C GLN A 121 -3.92 -6.39 -0.14
N GLU A 122 -3.84 -5.65 -1.24
CA GLU A 122 -2.79 -4.66 -1.48
C GLU A 122 -2.79 -3.59 -0.38
N ALA A 123 -3.96 -3.08 0.02
CA ALA A 123 -4.09 -2.18 1.14
C ALA A 123 -3.64 -2.81 2.48
N LEU A 124 -3.81 -4.12 2.67
CA LEU A 124 -3.36 -4.83 3.88
C LEU A 124 -1.84 -4.92 3.98
N PHE A 125 -1.13 -4.99 2.86
CA PHE A 125 0.33 -5.06 2.84
C PHE A 125 1.00 -3.71 2.57
N SER A 126 0.24 -2.68 2.21
CA SER A 126 0.70 -1.29 2.13
C SER A 126 0.84 -0.64 3.50
N GLN A 127 1.78 0.31 3.62
CA GLN A 127 1.94 1.15 4.82
C GLN A 127 1.04 2.38 4.81
N GLU A 128 0.47 2.75 3.65
CA GLU A 128 -0.32 3.97 3.46
C GLU A 128 -1.63 3.93 4.24
N GLU A 129 -2.03 5.03 4.89
CA GLU A 129 -3.36 5.11 5.50
C GLU A 129 -4.39 5.70 4.53
N ILE A 130 -5.55 5.04 4.45
CA ILE A 130 -6.68 5.49 3.61
C ILE A 130 -7.78 5.97 4.55
N ARG A 131 -8.30 7.18 4.37
CA ARG A 131 -9.17 7.85 5.35
C ARG A 131 -10.58 8.17 4.84
N ASP A 132 -11.07 7.43 3.85
CA ASP A 132 -12.37 7.71 3.23
C ASP A 132 -13.55 7.32 4.13
N LEU A 133 -13.32 6.38 5.06
CA LEU A 133 -14.27 6.02 6.13
C LEU A 133 -13.73 6.43 7.52
N PRO A 134 -14.57 7.01 8.40
CA PRO A 134 -14.26 7.27 9.79
C PRO A 134 -14.27 5.97 10.59
N VAL A 135 -13.08 5.37 10.68
CA VAL A 135 -12.83 4.17 11.48
C VAL A 135 -11.75 4.45 12.51
N GLU A 136 -11.95 3.98 13.72
CA GLU A 136 -10.96 3.99 14.79
C GLU A 136 -10.49 2.56 15.09
N LEU A 137 -9.19 2.42 15.26
CA LEU A 137 -8.52 1.18 15.62
C LEU A 137 -8.03 1.28 17.06
N GLN A 138 -8.48 0.35 17.90
CA GLN A 138 -7.98 0.20 19.27
C GLN A 138 -7.53 -1.25 19.48
N THR A 139 -6.49 -1.42 20.28
CA THR A 139 -5.97 -2.75 20.65
C THR A 139 -6.09 -2.94 22.16
N GLN A 140 -6.43 -4.15 22.56
CA GLN A 140 -6.45 -4.59 23.96
C GLN A 140 -5.84 -5.98 24.00
N PHE A 141 -5.12 -6.34 25.05
CA PHE A 141 -4.59 -7.69 25.18
C PHE A 141 -4.84 -8.26 26.58
N PHE A 142 -4.82 -9.59 26.66
CA PHE A 142 -4.88 -10.33 27.90
C PHE A 142 -3.88 -11.49 27.85
N LYS A 143 -2.97 -11.59 28.82
CA LYS A 143 -2.05 -12.73 28.93
C LYS A 143 -2.78 -13.91 29.58
N LYS A 144 -2.74 -15.08 28.94
CA LYS A 144 -3.20 -16.34 29.55
C LYS A 144 -2.11 -16.92 30.46
N ASP A 145 -0.87 -16.88 29.99
CA ASP A 145 0.35 -17.31 30.68
C ASP A 145 1.57 -16.56 30.12
N GLU A 146 2.79 -16.99 30.48
CA GLU A 146 4.05 -16.39 30.01
C GLU A 146 4.33 -16.62 28.51
N ALA A 147 3.72 -17.62 27.88
CA ALA A 147 3.92 -17.96 26.48
C ALA A 147 2.75 -17.53 25.58
N GLN A 148 1.57 -17.29 26.14
CA GLN A 148 0.33 -17.06 25.40
C GLN A 148 -0.38 -15.78 25.82
N ALA A 149 -0.74 -14.97 24.84
CA ALA A 149 -1.59 -13.80 24.99
C ALA A 149 -2.72 -13.81 23.95
N ARG A 150 -3.82 -13.15 24.29
CA ARG A 150 -4.92 -12.90 23.39
C ARG A 150 -4.98 -11.41 23.07
N LEU A 151 -4.73 -11.07 21.82
CA LEU A 151 -4.85 -9.71 21.28
C LEU A 151 -6.25 -9.52 20.73
N ALA A 152 -6.99 -8.54 21.26
CA ALA A 152 -8.25 -8.05 20.75
C ALA A 152 -8.04 -6.75 19.96
N VAL A 153 -8.48 -6.76 18.72
CA VAL A 153 -8.55 -5.57 17.87
C VAL A 153 -10.01 -5.11 17.84
N LEU A 154 -10.23 -3.89 18.31
CA LEU A 154 -11.53 -3.23 18.35
C LEU A 154 -11.58 -2.19 17.24
N THR A 155 -12.46 -2.41 16.27
CA THR A 155 -12.72 -1.47 15.18
C THR A 155 -14.01 -0.73 15.47
N HIS A 156 -13.92 0.57 15.71
CA HIS A 156 -15.09 1.43 15.91
C HIS A 156 -15.44 2.17 14.62
N PHE A 157 -16.73 2.19 14.31
CA PHE A 157 -17.28 2.74 13.07
C PHE A 157 -18.29 3.85 13.37
N ASP A 158 -18.16 4.99 12.68
CA ASP A 158 -19.26 5.95 12.55
C ASP A 158 -20.08 5.63 11.30
N LEU A 159 -21.36 5.27 11.49
CA LEU A 159 -22.26 4.88 10.40
C LEU A 159 -22.70 6.07 9.55
N LYS A 160 -22.49 7.32 9.96
CA LYS A 160 -22.94 8.49 9.19
C LYS A 160 -22.28 8.59 7.82
N SER A 161 -21.06 8.06 7.69
CA SER A 161 -20.28 8.11 6.46
C SER A 161 -20.41 6.85 5.61
N ILE A 162 -21.11 5.81 6.08
CA ILE A 162 -21.33 4.57 5.35
C ILE A 162 -22.58 4.73 4.48
N HIS A 163 -22.49 4.30 3.22
CA HIS A 163 -23.61 4.40 2.29
C HIS A 163 -24.50 3.17 2.41
N PHE A 164 -25.75 3.35 2.84
CA PHE A 164 -26.72 2.26 2.93
C PHE A 164 -27.70 2.27 1.76
N GLN A 165 -28.02 1.09 1.23
CA GLN A 165 -29.11 0.91 0.29
C GLN A 165 -30.42 0.58 1.02
N LYS A 166 -31.50 1.27 0.68
CA LYS A 166 -32.82 0.98 1.22
C LYS A 166 -33.43 -0.23 0.49
N VAL A 167 -33.60 -1.35 1.19
CA VAL A 167 -34.20 -2.59 0.65
C VAL A 167 -35.24 -3.09 1.63
N GLN A 168 -36.49 -3.25 1.17
CA GLN A 168 -37.61 -3.74 1.98
C GLN A 168 -37.77 -3.02 3.33
N GLY A 169 -37.64 -1.69 3.33
CA GLY A 169 -37.76 -0.86 4.53
C GLY A 169 -36.54 -0.88 5.46
N ARG A 170 -35.46 -1.59 5.12
CA ARG A 170 -34.21 -1.65 5.91
C ARG A 170 -33.05 -0.95 5.21
N ASN A 171 -32.13 -0.41 6.00
CA ASN A 171 -30.84 0.11 5.54
C ASN A 171 -29.86 -1.06 5.46
N ASN A 172 -29.46 -1.40 4.24
CA ASN A 172 -28.63 -2.57 3.95
C ASN A 172 -27.27 -2.13 3.44
N ASP A 173 -26.23 -2.74 3.99
CA ASP A 173 -24.86 -2.65 3.51
C ASP A 173 -24.06 -3.83 4.09
N GLN A 174 -22.91 -4.13 3.50
CA GLN A 174 -21.96 -5.13 3.96
C GLN A 174 -20.59 -4.49 4.12
N LEU A 175 -19.99 -4.62 5.31
CA LEU A 175 -18.60 -4.25 5.52
C LEU A 175 -17.71 -5.49 5.45
N THR A 176 -16.61 -5.37 4.71
CA THR A 176 -15.51 -6.34 4.78
C THR A 176 -14.37 -5.73 5.59
N ILE A 177 -13.94 -6.44 6.64
CA ILE A 177 -12.89 -6.01 7.57
C ILE A 177 -11.75 -7.01 7.47
N LEU A 178 -10.59 -6.57 7.00
CA LEU A 178 -9.34 -7.32 7.09
C LEU A 178 -8.52 -6.80 8.27
N THR A 179 -8.00 -7.70 9.08
CA THR A 179 -7.06 -7.36 10.15
C THR A 179 -5.84 -8.25 10.03
N GLY A 180 -4.67 -7.64 9.83
CA GLY A 180 -3.38 -8.31 9.76
C GLY A 180 -2.52 -7.95 10.96
N ILE A 181 -1.80 -8.93 11.49
CA ILE A 181 -0.83 -8.79 12.57
C ILE A 181 0.54 -9.08 11.99
N PHE A 182 1.47 -8.15 12.19
CA PHE A 182 2.84 -8.22 11.73
C PHE A 182 3.78 -8.13 12.94
N ASP A 183 4.92 -8.81 12.88
CA ASP A 183 5.97 -8.68 13.91
C ASP A 183 6.72 -7.34 13.77
N GLU A 184 7.66 -7.08 14.68
CA GLU A 184 8.49 -5.87 14.69
C GLU A 184 9.37 -5.69 13.44
N ASN A 185 9.62 -6.77 12.69
CA ASN A 185 10.39 -6.75 11.44
C ASN A 185 9.48 -6.56 10.22
N GLY A 186 8.16 -6.42 10.42
CA GLY A 186 7.18 -6.29 9.35
C GLY A 186 6.80 -7.62 8.70
N ASN A 187 7.16 -8.77 9.28
CA ASN A 187 6.72 -10.07 8.76
C ASN A 187 5.28 -10.32 9.14
N PHE A 188 4.50 -10.85 8.19
CA PHE A 188 3.12 -11.25 8.45
C PHE A 188 3.08 -12.45 9.41
N VAL A 189 2.41 -12.27 10.55
CA VAL A 189 2.25 -13.32 11.58
C VAL A 189 0.93 -14.04 11.39
N THR A 190 -0.17 -13.30 11.30
CA THR A 190 -1.52 -13.84 11.14
C THR A 190 -2.49 -12.76 10.69
N GLY A 191 -3.64 -13.15 10.16
CA GLY A 191 -4.68 -12.21 9.76
C GLY A 191 -6.03 -12.88 9.61
N LEU A 192 -7.09 -12.09 9.70
CA LEU A 192 -8.47 -12.55 9.58
C LEU A 192 -9.27 -11.59 8.70
N SER A 193 -10.20 -12.16 7.95
CA SER A 193 -11.27 -11.44 7.26
C SER A 193 -12.58 -11.65 8.01
N LYS A 194 -13.31 -10.56 8.27
CA LYS A 194 -14.64 -10.58 8.86
C LYS A 194 -15.59 -9.78 7.98
N ILE A 195 -16.67 -10.42 7.58
CA ILE A 195 -17.78 -9.78 6.86
C ILE A 195 -18.88 -9.44 7.88
N VAL A 196 -19.37 -8.21 7.84
CA VAL A 196 -20.47 -7.72 8.68
C VAL A 196 -21.63 -7.32 7.80
N ASP A 197 -22.64 -8.19 7.76
CA ASP A 197 -23.90 -7.91 7.07
C ASP A 197 -24.80 -7.03 7.93
N MET A 198 -25.10 -5.82 7.45
CA MET A 198 -25.99 -4.87 8.12
C MET A 198 -27.35 -4.86 7.44
N LYS A 199 -28.40 -5.15 8.21
CA LYS A 199 -29.82 -5.09 7.77
C LYS A 199 -30.65 -4.32 8.79
N LEU A 200 -30.38 -3.01 8.88
CA LEU A 200 -30.83 -2.17 9.98
C LEU A 200 -32.23 -1.61 9.73
N LEU A 201 -33.08 -1.63 10.77
CA LEU A 201 -34.29 -0.80 10.80
C LEU A 201 -33.90 0.68 10.89
N ASP A 202 -34.80 1.60 10.52
CA ASP A 202 -34.54 3.04 10.62
C ASP A 202 -34.25 3.51 12.04
N THR A 203 -34.95 2.92 13.01
CA THR A 203 -34.71 3.20 14.44
C THR A 203 -33.33 2.73 14.89
N THR A 204 -32.90 1.55 14.44
CA THR A 204 -31.56 1.01 14.73
C THR A 204 -30.47 1.82 14.05
N TYR A 205 -30.66 2.17 12.77
CA TYR A 205 -29.74 3.04 12.04
C TYR A 205 -29.58 4.38 12.76
N THR A 206 -30.69 5.05 13.07
CA THR A 206 -30.67 6.35 13.77
C THR A 206 -29.93 6.29 15.11
N ARG A 207 -30.11 5.19 15.87
CA ARG A 207 -29.42 4.99 17.14
C ARG A 207 -27.92 4.78 16.92
N LEU A 208 -27.54 3.88 16.02
CA LEU A 208 -26.15 3.55 15.76
C LEU A 208 -25.39 4.71 15.10
N SER A 209 -26.03 5.52 14.26
CA SER A 209 -25.44 6.75 13.72
C SER A 209 -25.13 7.80 14.80
N ARG A 210 -25.59 7.63 16.05
CA ARG A 210 -25.20 8.49 17.18
C ARG A 210 -24.08 7.89 18.01
N SER A 211 -24.10 6.57 18.23
CA SER A 211 -23.18 5.87 19.12
C SER A 211 -21.99 5.20 18.41
N GLY A 212 -22.05 5.09 17.08
CA GLY A 212 -21.24 4.16 16.31
C GLY A 212 -21.56 2.69 16.64
N PHE A 213 -20.74 1.79 16.11
CA PHE A 213 -20.68 0.39 16.53
C PHE A 213 -19.24 -0.12 16.54
N THR A 214 -18.96 -1.13 17.37
CA THR A 214 -17.63 -1.71 17.50
C THR A 214 -17.63 -3.18 17.11
N VAL A 215 -16.69 -3.55 16.26
CA VAL A 215 -16.43 -4.95 15.88
C VAL A 215 -15.14 -5.40 16.57
N LYS A 216 -15.22 -6.50 17.32
CA LYS A 216 -14.07 -7.15 17.94
C LYS A 216 -13.56 -8.29 17.06
N THR A 217 -12.27 -8.28 16.77
CA THR A 217 -11.50 -9.39 16.21
C THR A 217 -10.47 -9.82 17.24
N SER A 218 -10.15 -11.11 17.33
CA SER A 218 -9.23 -11.60 18.36
C SER A 218 -8.26 -12.62 17.78
N PHE A 219 -7.02 -12.53 18.24
CA PHE A 219 -5.89 -13.35 17.82
C PHE A 219 -5.22 -13.95 19.05
N ASP A 220 -4.84 -15.22 18.98
CA ASP A 220 -3.93 -15.80 19.96
C ASP A 220 -2.50 -15.61 19.44
N VAL A 221 -1.66 -14.92 20.22
CA VAL A 221 -0.30 -14.52 19.87
C VAL A 221 0.63 -14.78 21.06
N ARG A 222 1.95 -14.72 20.83
CA ARG A 222 2.93 -14.75 21.93
C ARG A 222 3.14 -13.33 22.48
N PRO A 223 3.70 -13.15 23.67
CA PRO A 223 4.25 -11.86 24.06
C PRO A 223 5.28 -11.35 23.05
N GLY A 224 5.29 -10.05 22.81
CA GLY A 224 6.11 -9.40 21.79
C GLY A 224 5.53 -8.07 21.31
N THR A 225 6.24 -7.44 20.39
CA THR A 225 5.84 -6.20 19.72
C THR A 225 5.21 -6.52 18.38
N TYR A 226 4.05 -5.95 18.10
CA TYR A 226 3.30 -6.18 16.88
C TYR A 226 2.80 -4.88 16.26
N LEU A 227 2.79 -4.86 14.92
CA LEU A 227 2.03 -3.92 14.12
C LEU A 227 0.69 -4.56 13.73
N VAL A 228 -0.39 -3.83 13.95
CA VAL A 228 -1.76 -4.19 13.57
C VAL A 228 -2.16 -3.34 12.38
N ARG A 229 -2.47 -3.99 11.27
CA ARG A 229 -3.05 -3.36 10.08
C ARG A 229 -4.53 -3.66 10.01
N LEU A 230 -5.33 -2.62 9.90
CA LEU A 230 -6.78 -2.72 9.69
C LEU A 230 -7.11 -2.16 8.30
N VAL A 231 -7.88 -2.91 7.51
CA VAL A 231 -8.47 -2.45 6.26
C VAL A 231 -9.97 -2.72 6.32
N VAL A 232 -10.78 -1.72 6.00
CA VAL A 232 -12.24 -1.84 5.93
C VAL A 232 -12.75 -1.31 4.61
N ARG A 233 -13.70 -2.02 4.00
CA ARG A 233 -14.41 -1.55 2.81
C ARG A 233 -15.92 -1.67 2.99
N ASP A 234 -16.64 -0.63 2.59
CA ASP A 234 -18.11 -0.58 2.41
C ASP A 234 -18.44 -1.10 1.00
N ALA A 235 -19.37 -2.06 0.90
CA ALA A 235 -19.73 -2.69 -0.36
C ALA A 235 -20.61 -1.80 -1.26
N VAL A 236 -21.50 -0.99 -0.68
CA VAL A 236 -22.43 -0.13 -1.43
C VAL A 236 -21.76 1.18 -1.84
N GLY A 237 -21.03 1.82 -0.92
CA GLY A 237 -20.32 3.08 -1.18
C GLY A 237 -18.98 2.90 -1.87
N ALA A 238 -18.44 1.68 -1.91
CA ALA A 238 -17.09 1.35 -2.40
C ALA A 238 -15.97 2.17 -1.71
N GLN A 239 -16.24 2.73 -0.54
CA GLN A 239 -15.27 3.49 0.24
C GLN A 239 -14.38 2.54 1.04
N MET A 240 -13.12 2.94 1.25
CA MET A 240 -12.15 2.14 1.99
C MET A 240 -11.49 2.97 3.09
N ALA A 241 -11.13 2.30 4.19
CA ALA A 241 -10.22 2.87 5.16
C ALA A 241 -9.12 1.88 5.52
N ALA A 242 -7.92 2.40 5.72
CA ALA A 242 -6.80 1.64 6.22
C ALA A 242 -6.15 2.39 7.39
N ARG A 243 -5.86 1.67 8.48
CA ARG A 243 -5.28 2.22 9.71
C ARG A 243 -4.17 1.31 10.21
N ASN A 244 -3.17 1.92 10.82
CA ASN A 244 -2.09 1.24 11.52
C ASN A 244 -2.26 1.41 13.03
N GLY A 245 -1.89 0.39 13.80
CA GLY A 245 -1.77 0.46 15.25
C GLY A 245 -0.59 -0.37 15.71
N ALA A 246 0.06 0.01 16.80
CA ALA A 246 1.10 -0.80 17.41
C ALA A 246 0.61 -1.36 18.75
N VAL A 247 1.08 -2.53 19.12
CA VAL A 247 0.80 -3.12 20.44
C VAL A 247 2.04 -3.84 20.94
N VAL A 248 2.38 -3.59 22.21
CA VAL A 248 3.44 -4.30 22.92
C VAL A 248 2.79 -5.15 23.98
N ILE A 249 2.99 -6.46 23.88
CA ILE A 249 2.53 -7.43 24.87
C ILE A 249 3.76 -7.86 25.69
N PRO A 250 3.82 -7.53 26.99
CA PRO A 250 5.01 -7.80 27.80
C PRO A 250 5.25 -9.31 27.97
N PHE A 251 6.53 -9.70 27.90
CA PHE A 251 7.00 -11.05 28.21
C PHE A 251 6.52 -11.52 29.59
#